data_AF-A0A0S7ETF5-F1
#
_entry.id   AF-A0A0S7ETF5-F1
#
_cell.length_a   1.000
_cell.length_b   1.000
_cell.length_c   1.000
_cell.angle_alpha   90.00
_cell.angle_beta   90.00
_cell.angle_gamma   90.00
#
_symmetry.space_group_name_H-M   'P 1'
#
loop_
_entity.id
_entity.type
_entity.pdbx_description
1 polymer ?
#
loop_
_entity_poly.entity_id
_entity_poly.type
_entity_poly.pdbx_seq_one_letter_code
_entity_poly.pdbx_strand_id
1 'polypeptide(L)'
;MDRDLLSREVRLKRFLNIFAGCPLPGVDPIGRLDPTNNSAYLALVHKMNSCLSQMEQFPVKVHDFPSGNGNGSRGSQALKFFNTHQLKCQLQRHPDCTNVKQWKGGPVKIDPLALVQAIERYLVVRGYGRIREEDEDSDDDGSDDEIDESLAAQFLNSGSVRHRLQFYIGDHLLPYNMTVYQAVRQYSLQAEEERESTDDEANPLGRAGIWTKTHTIWYKPVREDEEGSKDSVGGKRGRAQTAPTKTSPRNAKKQDELWHDGVCPSVANPLETYLTTEPPETITFDDPSLEVTLLLRILHSISRFWFYLYDNAACKEIIPTSEFINSKLTAKANRQLQDPLVIMTGNIPTWLIELGKTCPFFFPFDTRQMLFYVTAFDRDRAMQRLLDTNPEINQSDSQDSRVAPRLDRKKRTINREDLLKQAESVMQDLGSSRAMLEIQYENEVFNVLFFSLLTGTCVPSCISLKQN
;
A
#
# COMPACT_ATOMS: atom_id res chain seq x y z
N MET A 1 -8.76 -46.74 7.29
CA MET A 1 -10.18 -46.52 6.93
C MET A 1 -10.22 -45.41 5.90
N ASP A 2 -10.52 -45.77 4.66
CA ASP A 2 -10.41 -44.95 3.45
C ASP A 2 -11.25 -43.67 3.48
N ARG A 3 -10.64 -42.55 3.88
CA ARG A 3 -11.27 -41.23 3.77
C ARG A 3 -11.21 -40.65 2.34
N ASP A 4 -10.55 -41.34 1.39
CA ASP A 4 -10.23 -40.85 0.03
C ASP A 4 -10.98 -41.55 -1.12
N LEU A 5 -12.04 -42.31 -0.86
CA LEU A 5 -12.77 -43.04 -1.93
C LEU A 5 -13.54 -42.16 -2.94
N LEU A 6 -13.66 -40.84 -2.73
CA LEU A 6 -14.46 -39.95 -3.59
C LEU A 6 -13.66 -38.73 -4.04
N SER A 7 -13.73 -38.45 -5.35
CA SER A 7 -13.09 -37.26 -5.93
C SER A 7 -13.61 -35.98 -5.27
N ARG A 8 -12.75 -34.95 -5.22
CA ARG A 8 -13.09 -33.65 -4.63
C ARG A 8 -14.34 -33.04 -5.25
N GLU A 9 -14.47 -33.13 -6.58
CA GLU A 9 -15.62 -32.66 -7.32
C GLU A 9 -16.92 -33.34 -6.86
N VAL A 10 -16.91 -34.66 -6.70
CA VAL A 10 -18.08 -35.42 -6.20
C VAL A 10 -18.47 -34.97 -4.79
N ARG A 11 -17.48 -34.70 -3.92
CA ARG A 11 -17.73 -34.19 -2.56
C ARG A 11 -18.36 -32.79 -2.58
N LEU A 12 -17.90 -31.89 -3.47
CA LEU A 12 -18.47 -30.55 -3.64
C LEU A 12 -19.91 -30.60 -4.19
N LYS A 13 -20.17 -31.45 -5.20
CA LYS A 13 -21.53 -31.67 -5.73
C LYS A 13 -22.49 -32.20 -4.67
N ARG A 14 -22.04 -33.11 -3.80
CA ARG A 14 -22.85 -33.58 -2.65
C ARG A 14 -23.12 -32.48 -1.64
N PHE A 15 -22.12 -31.64 -1.34
CA PHE A 15 -22.33 -30.46 -0.50
C PHE A 15 -23.38 -29.53 -1.10
N LEU A 16 -23.28 -29.18 -2.38
CA LEU A 16 -24.23 -28.30 -3.06
C LEU A 16 -25.63 -28.90 -3.21
N ASN A 17 -25.75 -30.23 -3.31
CA ASN A 17 -27.05 -30.88 -3.26
C ASN A 17 -27.78 -30.62 -1.93
N ILE A 18 -27.08 -30.75 -0.80
CA ILE A 18 -27.66 -30.55 0.53
C ILE A 18 -27.92 -29.06 0.80
N PHE A 19 -26.95 -28.20 0.48
CA PHE A 19 -26.96 -26.80 0.93
C PHE A 19 -27.61 -25.84 -0.08
N ALA A 20 -27.66 -26.21 -1.37
CA ALA A 20 -28.17 -25.37 -2.45
C ALA A 20 -29.21 -26.08 -3.35
N GLY A 21 -29.60 -27.33 -3.04
CA GLY A 21 -30.56 -28.09 -3.84
C GLY A 21 -30.07 -28.47 -5.24
N CYS A 22 -28.75 -28.46 -5.48
CA CYS A 22 -28.19 -28.82 -6.79
C CYS A 22 -28.34 -30.33 -7.09
N PRO A 23 -28.28 -30.78 -8.35
CA PRO A 23 -28.36 -32.19 -8.69
C PRO A 23 -27.27 -33.05 -8.03
N LEU A 24 -27.60 -34.31 -7.77
CA LEU A 24 -26.64 -35.30 -7.29
C LEU A 24 -25.58 -35.60 -8.37
N PRO A 25 -24.37 -36.02 -7.97
CA PRO A 25 -23.36 -36.47 -8.92
C PRO A 25 -23.90 -37.56 -9.86
N GLY A 26 -23.70 -37.40 -11.16
CA GLY A 26 -24.17 -38.34 -12.19
C GLY A 26 -25.61 -38.13 -12.65
N VAL A 27 -26.31 -37.10 -12.14
CA VAL A 27 -27.63 -36.70 -12.62
C VAL A 27 -27.47 -35.43 -13.47
N ASP A 28 -27.82 -35.51 -14.74
CA ASP A 28 -27.78 -34.36 -15.64
C ASP A 28 -28.95 -33.39 -15.31
N PRO A 29 -28.67 -32.08 -15.17
CA PRO A 29 -29.71 -31.10 -14.94
C PRO A 29 -30.65 -31.01 -16.16
N ILE A 30 -31.95 -31.07 -15.91
CA ILE A 30 -32.97 -30.83 -16.94
C ILE A 30 -33.10 -29.30 -17.11
N GLY A 31 -32.50 -28.78 -18.17
CA GLY A 31 -32.52 -27.34 -18.48
C GLY A 31 -31.45 -26.54 -17.73
N ARG A 32 -31.64 -25.21 -17.66
CA ARG A 32 -30.68 -24.31 -17.01
C ARG A 32 -30.75 -24.49 -15.49
N LEU A 33 -29.63 -24.83 -14.87
CA LEU A 33 -29.54 -25.01 -13.43
C LEU A 33 -29.39 -23.66 -12.72
N ASP A 34 -30.36 -23.31 -11.87
CA ASP A 34 -30.33 -22.11 -11.01
C ASP A 34 -30.82 -22.49 -9.60
N PRO A 35 -29.91 -22.63 -8.62
CA PRO A 35 -30.26 -23.07 -7.27
C PRO A 35 -31.03 -21.98 -6.52
N THR A 36 -32.33 -22.17 -6.37
CA THR A 36 -33.22 -21.25 -5.63
C THR A 36 -33.32 -21.58 -4.14
N ASN A 37 -33.03 -22.82 -3.74
CA ASN A 37 -33.07 -23.27 -2.35
C ASN A 37 -31.69 -23.19 -1.69
N ASN A 38 -31.30 -21.99 -1.25
CA ASN A 38 -30.00 -21.71 -0.64
C ASN A 38 -30.07 -21.49 0.89
N SER A 39 -31.22 -21.72 1.51
CA SER A 39 -31.49 -21.40 2.93
C SER A 39 -30.53 -22.07 3.91
N ALA A 40 -30.21 -23.36 3.68
CA ALA A 40 -29.25 -24.10 4.50
C ALA A 40 -27.83 -23.55 4.35
N TYR A 41 -27.43 -23.19 3.12
CA TYR A 41 -26.12 -22.57 2.86
C TYR A 41 -26.03 -21.20 3.54
N LEU A 42 -27.07 -20.37 3.39
CA LEU A 42 -27.14 -19.06 4.03
C LEU A 42 -27.02 -19.18 5.55
N ALA A 43 -27.75 -20.13 6.16
CA ALA A 43 -27.66 -20.40 7.60
C ALA A 43 -26.26 -20.84 8.04
N LEU A 44 -25.56 -21.65 7.23
CA LEU A 44 -24.18 -22.03 7.47
C LEU A 44 -23.25 -20.80 7.43
N VAL A 45 -23.37 -19.97 6.40
CA VAL A 45 -22.56 -18.74 6.25
C VAL A 45 -22.76 -17.82 7.45
N HIS A 46 -24.00 -17.55 7.86
CA HIS A 46 -24.28 -16.70 9.04
C HIS A 46 -23.72 -17.27 10.34
N LYS A 47 -23.82 -18.59 10.56
CA LYS A 47 -23.22 -19.24 11.73
C LYS A 47 -21.70 -19.13 11.74
N MET A 48 -21.05 -19.37 10.60
CA MET A 48 -19.60 -19.22 10.47
C MET A 48 -19.16 -17.75 10.66
N ASN A 49 -19.90 -16.79 10.10
CA ASN A 49 -19.65 -15.37 10.30
C ASN A 49 -19.82 -14.93 11.77
N SER A 50 -20.79 -15.51 12.47
CA SER A 50 -20.98 -15.31 13.92
C SER A 50 -19.81 -15.91 14.71
N CYS A 51 -19.33 -17.10 14.35
CA CYS A 51 -18.18 -17.75 14.95
C CYS A 51 -16.90 -16.92 14.75
N LEU A 52 -16.64 -16.43 13.53
CA LEU A 52 -15.57 -15.48 13.24
C LEU A 52 -15.66 -14.26 14.16
N SER A 53 -16.85 -13.66 14.29
CA SER A 53 -17.05 -12.50 15.17
C SER A 53 -16.78 -12.78 16.65
N GLN A 54 -16.96 -14.01 17.11
CA GLN A 54 -16.69 -14.41 18.50
C GLN A 54 -15.22 -14.74 18.74
N MET A 55 -14.57 -15.39 17.78
CA MET A 55 -13.20 -15.89 17.91
C MET A 55 -12.14 -14.86 17.57
N GLU A 56 -12.44 -13.90 16.69
CA GLU A 56 -11.44 -12.95 16.22
C GLU A 56 -10.90 -12.08 17.35
N GLN A 57 -9.57 -11.99 17.45
CA GLN A 57 -8.85 -11.20 18.44
C GLN A 57 -7.96 -10.14 17.77
N PHE A 58 -8.32 -9.69 16.57
CA PHE A 58 -7.51 -8.74 15.83
C PHE A 58 -7.36 -7.42 16.60
N PRO A 59 -6.13 -6.93 16.82
CA PRO A 59 -5.90 -5.76 17.63
C PRO A 59 -6.40 -4.50 16.93
N VAL A 60 -7.16 -3.70 17.67
CA VAL A 60 -7.54 -2.34 17.28
C VAL A 60 -6.77 -1.36 18.15
N LYS A 61 -5.86 -0.62 17.52
CA LYS A 61 -5.06 0.40 18.18
C LYS A 61 -5.79 1.72 18.04
N VAL A 62 -5.88 2.45 19.14
CA VAL A 62 -6.63 3.69 19.20
C VAL A 62 -5.70 4.76 19.74
N HIS A 63 -5.49 5.82 18.96
CA HIS A 63 -4.74 6.99 19.38
C HIS A 63 -5.71 8.04 19.95
N ASP A 64 -6.30 7.74 21.12
CA ASP A 64 -7.21 8.64 21.84
C ASP A 64 -6.47 9.35 22.99
N PHE A 65 -6.57 10.68 23.08
CA PHE A 65 -6.18 11.45 24.28
C PHE A 65 -7.37 11.50 25.25
N PRO A 66 -7.20 11.26 26.55
CA PRO A 66 -8.27 11.44 27.51
C PRO A 66 -8.52 12.94 27.75
N SER A 67 -9.59 13.49 27.19
CA SER A 67 -10.31 14.62 27.81
C SER A 67 -11.75 14.79 27.29
N GLY A 68 -12.65 14.93 28.25
CA GLY A 68 -13.99 15.55 28.23
C GLY A 68 -14.83 15.53 26.93
N ASN A 69 -15.92 14.77 26.96
CA ASN A 69 -17.15 14.96 26.18
C ASN A 69 -17.02 15.59 24.78
N GLY A 70 -16.92 14.76 23.74
CA GLY A 70 -17.14 15.20 22.38
C GLY A 70 -16.92 14.11 21.35
N ASN A 71 -18.00 13.66 20.71
CA ASN A 71 -18.00 12.59 19.70
C ASN A 71 -17.32 12.97 18.36
N GLY A 72 -16.59 14.10 18.28
CA GLY A 72 -16.23 14.77 17.03
C GLY A 72 -14.77 15.22 16.83
N SER A 73 -13.80 14.76 17.64
CA SER A 73 -12.39 15.17 17.46
C SER A 73 -11.38 14.04 17.65
N ARG A 74 -11.67 12.88 17.05
CA ARG A 74 -10.78 11.71 17.10
C ARG A 74 -9.56 11.95 16.21
N GLY A 75 -8.35 11.71 16.73
CA GLY A 75 -7.09 11.85 15.98
C GLY A 75 -6.50 13.27 15.84
N SER A 76 -7.27 14.34 16.03
CA SER A 76 -6.78 15.73 15.91
C SER A 76 -5.70 16.06 16.95
N GLN A 77 -5.87 15.59 18.19
CA GLN A 77 -4.89 15.83 19.26
C GLN A 77 -3.58 15.06 19.06
N ALA A 78 -3.66 13.84 18.53
CA ALA A 78 -2.47 13.05 18.19
C ALA A 78 -1.68 13.70 17.06
N LEU A 79 -2.36 14.18 16.02
CA LEU A 79 -1.71 14.97 14.98
C LEU A 79 -1.07 16.26 15.52
N LYS A 80 -1.74 17.00 16.40
CA LYS A 80 -1.17 18.19 17.07
C LYS A 80 0.08 17.84 17.89
N PHE A 81 0.06 16.72 18.60
CA PHE A 81 1.22 16.25 19.34
C PHE A 81 2.41 15.98 18.39
N PHE A 82 2.19 15.25 17.30
CA PHE A 82 3.24 14.96 16.31
C PHE A 82 3.78 16.22 15.64
N ASN A 83 2.96 17.24 15.41
CA ASN A 83 3.39 18.52 14.83
C ASN A 83 4.18 19.40 15.80
N THR A 84 4.00 19.23 17.11
CA THR A 84 4.67 20.04 18.14
C THR A 84 5.93 19.38 18.69
N HIS A 85 6.04 18.06 18.58
CA HIS A 85 7.19 17.30 19.04
C HIS A 85 8.19 17.08 17.91
N GLN A 86 9.46 16.93 18.28
CA GLN A 86 10.54 16.64 17.34
C GLN A 86 11.37 15.48 17.88
N LEU A 87 11.75 14.57 16.99
CA LEU A 87 12.67 13.49 17.32
C LEU A 87 14.10 14.01 17.26
N LYS A 88 14.90 13.67 18.27
CA LYS A 88 16.32 14.02 18.31
C LYS A 88 17.12 12.92 17.62
N CYS A 89 17.62 13.19 16.43
CA CYS A 89 18.37 12.22 15.63
C CYS A 89 19.83 12.64 15.48
N GLN A 90 20.76 11.73 15.76
CA GLN A 90 22.17 11.92 15.49
C GLN A 90 22.51 11.34 14.12
N LEU A 91 22.78 12.20 13.15
CA LEU A 91 23.21 11.77 11.82
C LEU A 91 24.71 11.43 11.87
N GLN A 92 25.08 10.24 11.39
CA GLN A 92 26.47 9.80 11.33
C GLN A 92 26.77 9.08 10.03
N ARG A 93 27.97 9.28 9.49
CA ARG A 93 28.45 8.46 8.38
C ARG A 93 28.62 7.03 8.85
N HIS A 94 28.17 6.07 8.05
CA HIS A 94 28.34 4.66 8.36
C HIS A 94 29.84 4.30 8.51
N PRO A 95 30.24 3.47 9.49
CA PRO A 95 31.65 3.10 9.69
C PRO A 95 32.30 2.49 8.43
N ASP A 96 31.53 1.70 7.68
CA ASP A 96 31.97 1.06 6.44
C ASP A 96 32.19 2.00 5.24
N CYS A 97 31.98 3.32 5.37
CA CYS A 97 32.30 4.26 4.30
C CYS A 97 33.09 5.48 4.82
N THR A 98 34.14 5.82 4.08
CA THR A 98 35.01 6.97 4.36
C THR A 98 34.95 8.04 3.25
N ASN A 99 34.34 7.69 2.12
CA ASN A 99 34.30 8.47 0.89
C ASN A 99 33.20 9.55 0.84
N VAL A 100 32.43 9.75 1.92
CA VAL A 100 31.49 10.86 2.07
C VAL A 100 31.83 11.67 3.31
N LYS A 101 31.45 12.96 3.32
CA LYS A 101 31.71 13.85 4.47
C LYS A 101 31.02 13.34 5.73
N GLN A 102 31.67 13.50 6.89
CA GLN A 102 31.11 13.20 8.21
C GLN A 102 30.33 14.40 8.74
N TRP A 103 29.09 14.18 9.18
CA TRP A 103 28.29 15.20 9.86
C TRP A 103 28.91 15.53 11.23
N LYS A 104 29.31 16.80 11.40
CA LYS A 104 29.88 17.34 12.66
C LYS A 104 28.87 18.17 13.48
N GLY A 105 27.69 18.47 12.94
CA GLY A 105 26.70 19.40 13.53
C GLY A 105 25.90 18.89 14.74
N GLY A 106 26.31 17.79 15.38
CA GLY A 106 25.62 17.21 16.52
C GLY A 106 24.20 16.69 16.21
N PRO A 107 23.35 16.46 17.24
CA PRO A 107 22.00 15.95 17.05
C PRO A 107 21.06 16.97 16.40
N VAL A 108 20.33 16.54 15.37
CA VAL A 108 19.33 17.32 14.63
C VAL A 108 17.93 16.99 15.14
N LYS A 109 17.09 18.02 15.29
CA LYS A 109 15.67 17.84 15.61
C LYS A 109 14.87 17.67 14.31
N ILE A 110 14.15 16.57 14.18
CA ILE A 110 13.44 16.20 12.96
C ILE A 110 11.95 16.00 13.27
N ASP A 111 11.09 16.51 12.38
CA ASP A 111 9.65 16.26 12.46
C ASP A 111 9.37 14.74 12.38
N PRO A 112 8.59 14.15 13.31
CA PRO A 112 8.36 12.71 13.33
C PRO A 112 7.63 12.17 12.10
N LEU A 113 6.83 13.01 11.42
CA LEU A 113 6.11 12.68 10.18
C LEU A 113 6.94 12.97 8.93
N ALA A 114 8.11 13.62 9.04
CA ALA A 114 9.02 13.77 7.93
C ALA A 114 9.44 12.39 7.38
N LEU A 115 9.57 12.31 6.06
CA LEU A 115 10.06 11.10 5.40
C LEU A 115 11.59 11.02 5.51
N VAL A 116 12.13 9.79 5.46
CA VAL A 116 13.59 9.56 5.34
C VAL A 116 14.17 10.31 4.14
N GLN A 117 13.43 10.43 3.04
CA GLN A 117 13.81 11.26 1.89
C GLN A 117 14.06 12.74 2.25
N ALA A 118 13.40 13.29 3.27
CA ALA A 118 13.65 14.67 3.70
C ALA A 118 15.04 14.81 4.35
N ILE A 119 15.50 13.78 5.09
CA ILE A 119 16.86 13.73 5.64
C ILE A 119 17.88 13.69 4.49
N GLU A 120 17.61 12.90 3.45
CA GLU A 120 18.45 12.86 2.26
C GLU A 120 18.59 14.23 1.62
N ARG A 121 17.46 14.91 1.33
CA ARG A 121 17.49 16.25 0.74
C ARG A 121 18.29 17.22 1.60
N TYR A 122 18.11 17.18 2.93
CA TYR A 122 18.82 18.03 3.87
C TYR A 122 20.34 17.84 3.81
N LEU A 123 20.81 16.59 3.72
CA LEU A 123 22.24 16.25 3.66
C LEU A 123 22.83 16.53 2.27
N VAL A 124 22.14 16.15 1.19
CA VAL A 124 22.64 16.30 -0.18
C VAL A 124 22.80 17.78 -0.56
N VAL A 125 21.84 18.63 -0.17
CA VAL A 125 21.90 20.09 -0.43
C VAL A 125 23.10 20.75 0.27
N ARG A 126 23.59 20.17 1.37
CA ARG A 126 24.80 20.60 2.09
C ARG A 126 26.07 19.86 1.65
N GLY A 127 26.04 19.16 0.51
CA GLY A 127 27.19 18.49 -0.06
C GLY A 127 27.58 17.15 0.57
N TYR A 128 26.83 16.62 1.55
CA TYR A 128 27.14 15.33 2.20
C TYR A 128 26.86 14.11 1.30
N GLY A 129 26.21 14.31 0.15
CA GLY A 129 25.97 13.26 -0.86
C GLY A 129 27.01 13.19 -1.98
N ARG A 130 28.09 14.00 -1.93
CA ARG A 130 29.19 13.91 -2.90
C ARG A 130 30.21 12.85 -2.44
N ILE A 131 30.61 11.98 -3.36
CA ILE A 131 31.66 10.98 -3.13
C ILE A 131 33.01 11.66 -3.39
N ARG A 132 33.95 11.58 -2.44
CA ARG A 132 35.32 12.08 -2.58
C ARG A 132 36.11 11.14 -3.50
N GLU A 133 36.77 11.69 -4.51
CA GLU A 133 37.72 10.95 -5.34
C GLU A 133 39.05 10.79 -4.57
N GLU A 134 39.75 9.68 -4.78
CA GLU A 134 40.90 9.25 -3.94
C GLU A 134 42.09 10.23 -3.95
N ASP A 135 42.11 11.22 -4.84
CA ASP A 135 43.20 12.19 -5.02
C ASP A 135 43.00 13.55 -4.30
N GLU A 136 41.88 13.76 -3.59
CA GLU A 136 41.65 14.98 -2.79
C GLU A 136 42.13 14.81 -1.34
N ASP A 137 43.45 14.72 -1.16
CA ASP A 137 44.12 14.78 0.14
C ASP A 137 44.28 16.23 0.58
N SER A 138 43.22 16.81 1.15
CA SER A 138 43.33 18.02 1.95
C SER A 138 42.26 18.01 3.04
N ASP A 139 42.70 17.91 4.29
CA ASP A 139 41.89 18.15 5.50
C ASP A 139 41.62 19.66 5.72
N ASP A 140 41.52 20.45 4.64
CA ASP A 140 41.24 21.87 4.74
C ASP A 140 39.75 22.09 4.96
N ASP A 141 39.41 22.30 6.24
CA ASP A 141 38.10 22.65 6.83
C ASP A 141 37.73 24.10 6.43
N GLY A 142 37.82 24.42 5.13
CA GLY A 142 37.33 25.65 4.55
C GLY A 142 35.81 25.64 4.56
N SER A 143 35.22 26.53 5.36
CA SER A 143 33.77 26.72 5.49
C SER A 143 33.13 26.98 4.13
N ASP A 144 32.64 25.92 3.50
CA ASP A 144 31.74 26.02 2.35
C ASP A 144 30.36 25.55 2.79
N ASP A 145 29.75 26.38 3.63
CA ASP A 145 28.31 26.37 3.92
C ASP A 145 27.50 26.93 2.74
N GLU A 146 28.09 27.04 1.53
CA GLU A 146 27.34 27.37 0.32
C GLU A 146 26.39 26.21 0.00
N ILE A 147 25.14 26.41 0.41
CA ILE A 147 23.98 25.63 -0.04
C ILE A 147 24.06 25.57 -1.56
N ASP A 148 24.17 24.37 -2.13
CA ASP A 148 24.20 24.18 -3.58
C ASP A 148 22.79 24.48 -4.13
N GLU A 149 22.55 25.76 -4.44
CA GLU A 149 21.24 26.31 -4.80
C GLU A 149 20.72 25.69 -6.11
N SER A 150 21.63 25.25 -6.99
CA SER A 150 21.33 24.48 -8.20
C SER A 150 20.76 23.10 -7.87
N LEU A 151 21.38 22.37 -6.93
CA LEU A 151 20.87 21.09 -6.45
C LEU A 151 19.56 21.24 -5.66
N ALA A 152 19.44 22.26 -4.81
CA ALA A 152 18.19 22.57 -4.12
C ALA A 152 17.04 22.84 -5.11
N ALA A 153 17.30 23.58 -6.19
CA ALA A 153 16.34 23.83 -7.27
C ALA A 153 15.99 22.55 -8.06
N GLN A 154 16.95 21.63 -8.26
CA GLN A 154 16.68 20.32 -8.88
C GLN A 154 15.76 19.43 -8.04
N PHE A 155 15.90 19.45 -6.71
CA PHE A 155 15.00 18.73 -5.81
C PHE A 155 13.58 19.29 -5.80
N LEU A 156 13.40 20.58 -6.08
CA LEU A 156 12.09 21.23 -6.19
C LEU A 156 11.41 20.99 -7.55
N ASN A 157 12.19 20.90 -8.64
CA ASN A 157 11.67 20.83 -10.00
C ASN A 157 11.54 19.40 -10.58
N SER A 158 12.33 18.44 -10.10
CA SER A 158 12.31 17.07 -10.64
C SER A 158 11.71 16.07 -9.66
N GLY A 159 10.61 15.42 -10.06
CA GLY A 159 10.01 14.31 -9.30
C GLY A 159 10.85 13.03 -9.30
N SER A 160 11.96 13.01 -10.02
CA SER A 160 12.87 11.87 -10.17
C SER A 160 14.30 12.31 -9.84
N VAL A 161 14.58 12.51 -8.54
CA VAL A 161 15.96 12.58 -8.09
C VAL A 161 16.38 11.16 -7.72
N ARG A 162 17.39 10.64 -8.43
CA ARG A 162 18.07 9.41 -8.03
C ARG A 162 18.61 9.61 -6.61
N HIS A 163 18.31 8.67 -5.73
CA HIS A 163 18.82 8.70 -4.38
C HIS A 163 20.35 8.60 -4.39
N ARG A 164 21.01 9.45 -3.61
CA ARG A 164 22.48 9.51 -3.48
C ARG A 164 22.97 8.91 -2.18
N LEU A 165 22.14 8.96 -1.14
CA LEU A 165 22.45 8.42 0.19
C LEU A 165 21.39 7.41 0.60
N GLN A 166 21.82 6.31 1.20
CA GLN A 166 20.97 5.33 1.86
C GLN A 166 21.15 5.42 3.38
N PHE A 167 20.08 5.13 4.13
CA PHE A 167 19.97 5.38 5.56
C PHE A 167 19.74 4.10 6.35
N TYR A 168 20.33 4.00 7.54
CA TYR A 168 20.22 2.82 8.40
C TYR A 168 20.01 3.19 9.86
N ILE A 169 19.32 2.33 10.61
CA ILE A 169 19.33 2.32 12.07
C ILE A 169 19.74 0.90 12.49
N GLY A 170 20.84 0.79 13.24
CA GLY A 170 21.52 -0.51 13.39
C GLY A 170 21.88 -1.05 12.00
N ASP A 171 21.50 -2.29 11.72
CA ASP A 171 21.75 -2.96 10.44
C ASP A 171 20.58 -2.85 9.44
N HIS A 172 19.51 -2.12 9.78
CA HIS A 172 18.30 -2.07 8.97
C HIS A 172 18.31 -0.90 7.98
N LEU A 173 18.22 -1.20 6.68
CA LEU A 173 18.05 -0.20 5.62
C LEU A 173 16.65 0.44 5.73
N LEU A 174 16.61 1.78 5.76
CA LEU A 174 15.39 2.55 5.87
C LEU A 174 14.81 2.90 4.50
N PRO A 175 13.53 2.55 4.21
CA PRO A 175 12.86 3.01 3.00
C PRO A 175 12.72 4.54 2.96
N TYR A 176 12.99 5.15 1.80
CA TYR A 176 12.89 6.62 1.63
C TYR A 176 11.49 7.19 1.89
N ASN A 177 10.45 6.38 1.63
CA ASN A 177 9.07 6.72 1.90
C ASN A 177 8.64 6.36 3.33
N MET A 178 9.52 5.93 4.23
CA MET A 178 9.19 5.70 5.64
C MET A 178 9.23 7.01 6.41
N THR A 179 8.38 7.19 7.44
CA THR A 179 8.53 8.35 8.34
C THR A 179 9.66 8.11 9.34
N VAL A 180 10.28 9.18 9.81
CA VAL A 180 11.33 9.09 10.83
C VAL A 180 10.78 8.46 12.12
N TYR A 181 9.53 8.75 12.50
CA TYR A 181 8.88 8.10 13.62
C TYR A 181 8.76 6.58 13.44
N GLN A 182 8.33 6.11 12.27
CA GLN A 182 8.24 4.68 11.99
C GLN A 182 9.63 4.02 12.11
N ALA A 183 10.64 4.63 11.49
CA ALA A 183 12.01 4.10 11.49
C ALA A 183 12.57 3.99 12.91
N VAL A 184 12.47 5.07 13.70
CA VAL A 184 12.96 5.10 15.08
C VAL A 184 12.21 4.11 15.96
N ARG A 185 10.87 4.09 15.88
CA ARG A 185 10.04 3.19 16.68
C ARG A 185 10.37 1.71 16.41
N GLN A 186 10.54 1.34 15.13
CA GLN A 186 10.79 -0.03 14.74
C GLN A 186 12.23 -0.46 15.04
N TYR A 187 13.23 0.36 14.68
CA TYR A 187 14.62 -0.12 14.65
C TYR A 187 15.51 0.47 15.75
N SER A 188 15.20 1.66 16.28
CA SER A 188 16.07 2.27 17.29
C SER A 188 15.85 1.72 18.70
N LEU A 189 14.67 1.19 18.98
CA LEU A 189 14.29 0.72 20.33
C LEU A 189 14.43 -0.80 20.47
N GLN A 190 14.49 -1.54 19.37
CA GLN A 190 14.75 -2.99 19.39
C GLN A 190 16.14 -3.34 19.95
N ALA A 191 17.11 -2.42 19.90
CA ALA A 191 18.47 -2.68 20.32
C ALA A 191 18.68 -2.76 21.86
N GLU A 192 17.73 -2.31 22.69
CA GLU A 192 17.96 -2.16 24.15
C GLU A 192 16.90 -2.78 25.08
N GLU A 193 15.67 -3.07 24.63
CA GLU A 193 14.55 -3.41 25.54
C GLU A 193 13.87 -4.76 25.19
N GLU A 194 14.58 -5.87 25.38
CA GLU A 194 13.99 -7.23 25.42
C GLU A 194 13.32 -7.56 26.78
N ARG A 195 13.07 -6.59 27.69
CA ARG A 195 12.79 -6.92 29.11
C ARG A 195 11.54 -6.36 29.80
N GLU A 196 10.71 -5.52 29.20
CA GLU A 196 9.48 -5.09 29.89
C GLU A 196 8.22 -5.35 29.07
N SER A 197 7.54 -6.45 29.41
CA SER A 197 6.18 -6.76 29.00
C SER A 197 5.19 -5.88 29.76
N THR A 198 4.54 -4.94 29.08
CA THR A 198 3.16 -4.49 29.41
C THR A 198 2.48 -3.96 28.14
N ASP A 199 1.15 -4.11 28.09
CA ASP A 199 0.22 -3.80 26.99
C ASP A 199 0.24 -2.36 26.41
N ASP A 200 1.12 -1.47 26.90
CA ASP A 200 1.21 -0.05 26.53
C ASP A 200 2.22 0.25 25.40
N GLU A 201 2.74 -0.80 24.77
CA GLU A 201 3.84 -0.75 23.80
C GLU A 201 3.55 0.10 22.53
N ALA A 202 2.27 0.37 22.25
CA ALA A 202 1.84 0.98 21.00
C ALA A 202 1.38 2.44 21.08
N ASN A 203 1.23 3.01 22.29
CA ASN A 203 0.83 4.40 22.44
C ASN A 203 2.05 5.33 22.22
N PRO A 204 2.02 6.25 21.22
CA PRO A 204 3.12 7.19 20.97
C PRO A 204 3.51 7.98 22.23
N LEU A 205 2.56 8.22 23.13
CA LEU A 205 2.74 8.98 24.36
C LEU A 205 3.28 8.13 25.52
N GLY A 206 3.09 6.80 25.48
CA GLY A 206 3.50 5.89 26.54
C GLY A 206 5.01 5.65 26.58
N ARG A 207 5.68 5.74 25.42
CA ARG A 207 7.15 5.62 25.33
C ARG A 207 7.82 6.99 25.47
N ALA A 208 7.98 7.49 26.69
CA ALA A 208 8.79 8.70 26.94
C ALA A 208 10.22 8.57 26.37
N GLY A 209 10.74 7.35 26.24
CA GLY A 209 12.05 7.05 25.68
C GLY A 209 12.24 7.53 24.23
N ILE A 210 11.23 7.43 23.36
CA ILE A 210 11.39 7.83 21.94
C ILE A 210 11.54 9.35 21.76
N TRP A 211 10.96 10.14 22.69
CA TRP A 211 10.99 11.59 22.62
C TRP A 211 12.20 12.19 23.34
N THR A 212 12.84 11.42 24.22
CA THR A 212 13.94 11.87 25.08
C THR A 212 15.31 11.33 24.65
N LYS A 213 15.37 10.10 24.12
CA LYS A 213 16.60 9.48 23.62
C LYS A 213 17.06 10.18 22.33
N THR A 214 18.37 10.12 22.08
CA THR A 214 18.95 10.55 20.80
C THR A 214 19.13 9.31 19.94
N HIS A 215 18.52 9.30 18.75
CA HIS A 215 18.49 8.15 17.85
C HIS A 215 19.52 8.29 16.75
N THR A 216 20.46 7.34 16.63
CA THR A 216 21.49 7.41 15.60
C THR A 216 20.94 6.90 14.27
N ILE A 217 21.03 7.73 13.24
CA ILE A 217 20.72 7.36 11.85
C ILE A 217 22.03 7.41 11.07
N TRP A 218 22.43 6.26 10.56
CA TRP A 218 23.62 6.12 9.73
C TRP A 218 23.30 6.44 8.28
N TYR A 219 24.21 7.09 7.57
CA TYR A 219 24.10 7.31 6.13
C TYR A 219 25.36 6.84 5.40
N LYS A 220 25.18 6.30 4.19
CA LYS A 220 26.27 5.93 3.27
C LYS A 220 25.84 6.13 1.82
N PRO A 221 26.77 6.28 0.86
CA PRO A 221 26.39 6.43 -0.54
C PRO A 221 25.64 5.20 -1.06
N VAL A 222 24.72 5.43 -2.00
CA VAL A 222 24.08 4.37 -2.77
C VAL A 222 25.11 3.79 -3.74
N ARG A 223 25.32 2.47 -3.72
CA ARG A 223 26.21 1.80 -4.69
C ARG A 223 25.50 1.67 -6.02
N GLU A 224 26.13 2.06 -7.13
CA GLU A 224 25.52 2.00 -8.47
C GLU A 224 25.18 0.55 -8.91
N ASP A 225 25.83 -0.46 -8.32
CA ASP A 225 25.63 -1.88 -8.66
C ASP A 225 24.51 -2.59 -7.87
N GLU A 226 23.95 -1.97 -6.83
CA GLU A 226 22.86 -2.54 -6.00
C GLU A 226 21.46 -2.09 -6.46
N GLU A 227 21.21 -1.94 -7.76
CA GLU A 227 19.85 -1.82 -8.33
C GLU A 227 19.04 -3.16 -8.25
N GLY A 228 19.35 -4.00 -7.25
CA GLY A 228 18.90 -5.38 -7.12
C GLY A 228 17.97 -5.69 -5.95
N SER A 229 17.29 -4.71 -5.36
CA SER A 229 16.13 -4.98 -4.50
C SER A 229 14.88 -4.37 -5.11
N LYS A 230 14.18 -5.18 -5.91
CA LYS A 230 12.89 -4.83 -6.50
C LYS A 230 11.83 -4.79 -5.40
N ASP A 231 11.61 -3.61 -4.85
CA ASP A 231 10.30 -3.20 -4.36
C ASP A 231 10.05 -1.77 -4.81
N SER A 232 9.73 -1.61 -6.10
CA SER A 232 9.01 -0.46 -6.66
C SER A 232 8.74 -0.70 -8.14
N VAL A 233 7.49 -0.47 -8.52
CA VAL A 233 7.00 -0.41 -9.91
C VAL A 233 7.73 0.72 -10.63
N GLY A 234 8.77 0.38 -11.39
CA GLY A 234 9.57 1.31 -12.18
C GLY A 234 9.89 0.70 -13.53
N GLY A 235 9.16 1.12 -14.57
CA GLY A 235 9.40 0.71 -15.95
C GLY A 235 10.83 1.09 -16.38
N LYS A 236 11.58 0.10 -16.86
CA LYS A 236 12.91 0.32 -17.44
C LYS A 236 12.79 1.24 -18.66
N ARG A 237 13.41 2.41 -18.59
CA ARG A 237 13.61 3.33 -19.72
C ARG A 237 14.64 2.75 -20.69
N GLY A 238 14.20 2.35 -21.88
CA GLY A 238 15.06 2.10 -23.04
C GLY A 238 15.07 3.32 -23.96
N ARG A 239 16.20 4.05 -23.97
CA ARG A 239 16.44 5.19 -24.86
C ARG A 239 16.66 4.68 -26.29
N ALA A 240 15.69 4.86 -27.19
CA ALA A 240 15.86 4.60 -28.60
C ALA A 240 16.74 5.69 -29.23
N GLN A 241 18.04 5.44 -29.38
CA GLN A 241 18.89 6.18 -30.30
C GLN A 241 18.84 5.50 -31.67
N THR A 242 18.43 6.24 -32.68
CA THR A 242 18.49 5.82 -34.08
C THR A 242 19.92 6.01 -34.60
N ALA A 243 20.59 4.93 -34.96
CA ALA A 243 21.79 4.96 -35.79
C ALA A 243 21.85 3.70 -36.70
N PRO A 244 22.47 3.78 -37.89
CA PRO A 244 22.08 2.97 -39.04
C PRO A 244 22.79 1.62 -39.14
N THR A 245 22.04 0.68 -39.74
CA THR A 245 22.43 -0.56 -40.46
C THR A 245 23.85 -1.10 -40.32
N LYS A 246 23.97 -2.31 -39.75
CA LYS A 246 24.81 -3.42 -40.25
C LYS A 246 24.39 -4.76 -39.62
N THR A 247 24.60 -5.82 -40.39
CA THR A 247 23.96 -7.14 -40.35
C THR A 247 24.62 -8.16 -39.41
N SER A 248 23.82 -9.18 -39.01
CA SER A 248 24.14 -10.50 -38.38
C SER A 248 24.23 -10.59 -36.84
N PRO A 249 24.04 -11.80 -36.24
CA PRO A 249 22.93 -12.74 -36.43
C PRO A 249 22.30 -13.20 -35.08
N ARG A 250 20.97 -13.38 -35.09
CA ARG A 250 20.17 -14.37 -34.35
C ARG A 250 20.58 -14.70 -32.89
N ASN A 251 20.24 -13.81 -31.96
CA ASN A 251 19.93 -14.21 -30.58
C ASN A 251 18.41 -14.28 -30.43
N ALA A 252 17.92 -15.46 -30.01
CA ALA A 252 16.51 -15.72 -29.76
C ALA A 252 15.98 -14.71 -28.74
N LYS A 253 15.20 -13.72 -29.22
CA LYS A 253 14.42 -12.85 -28.37
C LYS A 253 13.49 -13.75 -27.56
N LYS A 254 13.59 -13.67 -26.22
CA LYS A 254 12.47 -14.00 -25.34
C LYS A 254 11.22 -13.39 -25.98
N GLN A 255 10.31 -14.26 -26.36
CA GLN A 255 9.05 -13.90 -27.01
C GLN A 255 8.36 -12.89 -26.10
N ASP A 256 8.04 -11.73 -26.65
CA ASP A 256 7.18 -10.75 -26.00
C ASP A 256 5.84 -11.45 -25.74
N GLU A 257 5.43 -11.62 -24.48
CA GLU A 257 4.17 -12.28 -24.08
C GLU A 257 2.94 -11.41 -24.39
N LEU A 258 3.06 -10.50 -25.36
CA LEU A 258 1.91 -9.90 -25.99
C LEU A 258 1.25 -10.98 -26.87
N TRP A 259 -0.04 -11.22 -26.62
CA TRP A 259 -0.89 -12.20 -27.30
C TRP A 259 -0.90 -11.99 -28.82
N HIS A 260 0.14 -12.46 -29.51
CA HIS A 260 0.34 -12.27 -30.94
C HIS A 260 -0.14 -13.47 -31.77
N ASP A 261 -0.28 -14.65 -31.17
CA ASP A 261 -0.63 -15.88 -31.88
C ASP A 261 -2.14 -16.12 -32.01
N GLY A 262 -2.99 -15.22 -31.49
CA GLY A 262 -4.45 -15.30 -31.59
C GLY A 262 -5.08 -16.51 -30.89
N VAL A 263 -4.29 -17.34 -30.22
CA VAL A 263 -4.76 -18.46 -29.40
C VAL A 263 -5.23 -17.91 -28.07
N CYS A 264 -6.53 -17.94 -27.80
CA CYS A 264 -7.07 -17.61 -26.48
C CYS A 264 -6.61 -18.66 -25.46
N PRO A 265 -6.10 -18.30 -24.27
CA PRO A 265 -5.78 -19.29 -23.25
C PRO A 265 -7.04 -20.04 -22.85
N SER A 266 -6.89 -21.31 -22.50
CA SER A 266 -7.98 -22.08 -21.89
C SER A 266 -8.44 -21.37 -20.60
N VAL A 267 -9.75 -21.15 -20.47
CA VAL A 267 -10.33 -20.60 -19.25
C VAL A 267 -10.13 -21.60 -18.12
N ALA A 268 -9.20 -21.31 -17.20
CA ALA A 268 -8.98 -22.11 -16.02
C ALA A 268 -10.14 -21.93 -15.02
N ASN A 269 -10.49 -22.99 -14.29
CA ASN A 269 -11.51 -22.93 -13.26
C ASN A 269 -11.01 -22.10 -12.07
N PRO A 270 -11.56 -20.89 -11.82
CA PRO A 270 -11.09 -20.02 -10.73
C PRO A 270 -11.34 -20.60 -9.34
N LEU A 271 -12.23 -21.59 -9.21
CA LEU A 271 -12.51 -22.27 -7.94
C LEU A 271 -11.28 -23.03 -7.42
N GLU A 272 -10.45 -23.57 -8.31
CA GLU A 272 -9.31 -24.42 -7.92
C GLU A 272 -8.29 -23.67 -7.05
N THR A 273 -8.08 -22.39 -7.31
CA THR A 273 -7.18 -21.51 -6.54
C THR A 273 -7.60 -21.35 -5.07
N TYR A 274 -8.87 -21.63 -4.74
CA TYR A 274 -9.39 -21.53 -3.38
C TYR A 274 -9.41 -22.89 -2.66
N LEU A 275 -9.41 -24.00 -3.40
CA LEU A 275 -9.52 -25.36 -2.86
C LEU A 275 -8.14 -25.93 -2.47
N THR A 276 -7.34 -25.14 -1.75
CA THR A 276 -6.05 -25.56 -1.20
C THR A 276 -6.21 -26.11 0.21
N THR A 277 -5.37 -27.08 0.58
CA THR A 277 -5.35 -27.64 1.95
C THR A 277 -4.59 -26.76 2.93
N GLU A 278 -3.70 -25.91 2.42
CA GLU A 278 -2.89 -25.00 3.21
C GLU A 278 -3.44 -23.57 3.11
N PRO A 279 -3.29 -22.76 4.18
CA PRO A 279 -3.58 -21.34 4.13
C PRO A 279 -2.76 -20.66 3.02
N PRO A 280 -3.29 -19.61 2.36
CA PRO A 280 -2.51 -18.81 1.44
C PRO A 280 -1.26 -18.23 2.12
N GLU A 281 -0.10 -18.25 1.47
CA GLU A 281 1.18 -17.71 1.98
C GLU A 281 1.08 -16.25 2.43
N THR A 282 0.11 -15.50 1.89
CA THR A 282 -0.17 -14.12 2.25
C THR A 282 -0.79 -13.95 3.64
N ILE A 283 -1.21 -15.02 4.32
CA ILE A 283 -1.74 -14.97 5.69
C ILE A 283 -0.61 -15.33 6.65
N THR A 284 -0.20 -14.39 7.48
CA THR A 284 0.88 -14.56 8.47
C THR A 284 0.42 -14.38 9.91
N PHE A 285 -0.80 -13.87 10.13
CA PHE A 285 -1.35 -13.74 11.48
C PHE A 285 -1.65 -15.11 12.11
N ASP A 286 -1.37 -15.22 13.41
CA ASP A 286 -1.78 -16.33 14.26
C ASP A 286 -2.94 -15.86 15.15
N ASP A 287 -4.17 -16.16 14.75
CA ASP A 287 -5.40 -15.74 15.43
C ASP A 287 -6.34 -16.94 15.58
N PRO A 288 -7.05 -17.10 16.71
CA PRO A 288 -7.99 -18.21 16.91
C PRO A 288 -9.06 -18.34 15.82
N SER A 289 -9.37 -17.26 15.10
CA SER A 289 -10.36 -17.25 14.01
C SER A 289 -9.81 -17.66 12.64
N LEU A 290 -8.55 -18.08 12.53
CA LEU A 290 -7.94 -18.46 11.25
C LEU A 290 -8.71 -19.56 10.51
N GLU A 291 -9.05 -20.65 11.20
CA GLU A 291 -9.77 -21.79 10.61
C GLU A 291 -11.14 -21.38 10.04
N VAL A 292 -11.92 -20.61 10.81
CA VAL A 292 -13.24 -20.14 10.36
C VAL A 292 -13.11 -19.11 9.23
N THR A 293 -12.04 -18.31 9.23
CA THR A 293 -11.71 -17.39 8.12
C THR A 293 -11.45 -18.15 6.82
N LEU A 294 -10.62 -19.18 6.87
CA LEU A 294 -10.30 -20.02 5.70
C LEU A 294 -11.53 -20.79 5.21
N LEU A 295 -12.36 -21.29 6.13
CA LEU A 295 -13.61 -21.94 5.76
C LEU A 295 -14.58 -20.96 5.08
N LEU A 296 -14.76 -19.75 5.60
CA LEU A 296 -15.59 -18.71 4.97
C LEU A 296 -15.04 -18.32 3.60
N ARG A 297 -13.72 -18.30 3.40
CA ARG A 297 -13.08 -18.08 2.08
C ARG A 297 -13.48 -19.17 1.08
N ILE A 298 -13.44 -20.45 1.49
CA ILE A 298 -13.84 -21.57 0.64
C ILE A 298 -15.35 -21.56 0.37
N LEU A 299 -16.17 -21.30 1.39
CA LEU A 299 -17.62 -21.19 1.24
C LEU A 299 -18.00 -20.03 0.31
N HIS A 300 -17.31 -18.89 0.40
CA HIS A 300 -17.53 -17.78 -0.53
C HIS A 300 -17.13 -18.16 -1.96
N SER A 301 -15.96 -18.80 -2.16
CA SER A 301 -15.53 -19.20 -3.51
C SER A 301 -16.46 -20.25 -4.13
N ILE A 302 -16.94 -21.22 -3.35
CA ILE A 302 -17.92 -22.21 -3.82
C ILE A 302 -19.21 -21.48 -4.22
N SER A 303 -19.76 -20.61 -3.37
CA SER A 303 -20.96 -19.82 -3.70
C SER A 303 -20.80 -19.02 -5.00
N ARG A 304 -19.63 -18.41 -5.20
CA ARG A 304 -19.32 -17.55 -6.35
C ARG A 304 -19.06 -18.32 -7.64
N PHE A 305 -18.43 -19.49 -7.57
CA PHE A 305 -17.91 -20.23 -8.73
C PHE A 305 -18.52 -21.63 -8.90
N TRP A 306 -19.60 -21.95 -8.18
CA TRP A 306 -20.26 -23.26 -8.23
C TRP A 306 -20.62 -23.72 -9.65
N PHE A 307 -20.91 -22.77 -10.56
CA PHE A 307 -21.30 -23.04 -11.93
C PHE A 307 -20.19 -23.69 -12.77
N TYR A 308 -18.94 -23.71 -12.30
CA TYR A 308 -17.86 -24.51 -12.92
C TYR A 308 -17.94 -26.00 -12.56
N LEU A 309 -18.79 -26.39 -11.61
CA LEU A 309 -18.98 -27.79 -11.23
C LEU A 309 -20.09 -28.47 -12.05
N TYR A 310 -20.96 -27.72 -12.70
CA TYR A 310 -22.14 -28.25 -13.40
C TYR A 310 -22.24 -27.71 -14.82
N ASP A 311 -22.58 -28.58 -15.76
CA ASP A 311 -22.94 -28.16 -17.10
C ASP A 311 -24.26 -27.39 -17.09
N ASN A 312 -24.40 -26.39 -17.96
CA ASN A 312 -25.60 -25.54 -18.10
C ASN A 312 -26.04 -24.80 -16.82
N ALA A 313 -25.10 -24.55 -15.89
CA ALA A 313 -25.35 -23.75 -14.70
C ALA A 313 -25.48 -22.24 -15.02
N ALA A 314 -26.33 -21.54 -14.27
CA ALA A 314 -26.40 -20.10 -14.32
C ALA A 314 -25.11 -19.49 -13.72
N CYS A 315 -24.46 -18.60 -14.48
CA CYS A 315 -23.30 -17.83 -14.02
C CYS A 315 -23.70 -16.73 -13.02
N LYS A 316 -24.21 -17.14 -11.86
CA LYS A 316 -24.68 -16.29 -10.76
C LYS A 316 -24.25 -16.90 -9.44
N GLU A 317 -23.92 -16.07 -8.45
CA GLU A 317 -23.60 -16.53 -7.10
C GLU A 317 -24.83 -17.15 -6.41
N ILE A 318 -24.63 -18.22 -5.63
CA ILE A 318 -25.69 -18.89 -4.87
C ILE A 318 -26.14 -18.01 -3.70
N ILE A 319 -25.17 -17.53 -2.94
CA ILE A 319 -25.31 -16.61 -1.81
C ILE A 319 -24.68 -15.28 -2.21
N PRO A 320 -25.42 -14.16 -2.11
CA PRO A 320 -24.88 -12.84 -2.40
C PRO A 320 -23.64 -12.53 -1.59
N THR A 321 -22.65 -11.87 -2.19
CA THR A 321 -21.42 -11.47 -1.50
C THR A 321 -21.69 -10.62 -0.24
N SER A 322 -22.80 -9.86 -0.21
CA SER A 322 -23.22 -9.05 0.94
C SER A 322 -23.46 -9.86 2.21
N GLU A 323 -23.89 -11.12 2.10
CA GLU A 323 -24.15 -12.01 3.25
C GLU A 323 -22.86 -12.49 3.94
N PHE A 324 -21.72 -12.34 3.27
CA PHE A 324 -20.41 -12.67 3.83
C PHE A 324 -19.73 -11.49 4.52
N ILE A 325 -20.32 -10.29 4.47
CA ILE A 325 -19.76 -9.11 5.15
C ILE A 325 -19.76 -9.36 6.66
N ASN A 326 -18.63 -9.11 7.31
CA ASN A 326 -18.51 -9.20 8.76
C ASN A 326 -18.52 -7.80 9.37
N SER A 327 -19.60 -7.45 10.07
CA SER A 327 -19.77 -6.11 10.64
C SER A 327 -18.74 -5.77 11.72
N LYS A 328 -18.29 -6.76 12.51
CA LYS A 328 -17.30 -6.55 13.58
C LYS A 328 -15.92 -6.23 12.99
N LEU A 329 -15.44 -7.04 12.05
CA LEU A 329 -14.21 -6.79 11.30
C LEU A 329 -14.28 -5.48 10.52
N THR A 330 -15.43 -5.17 9.90
CA THR A 330 -15.65 -3.90 9.20
C THR A 330 -15.50 -2.72 10.16
N ALA A 331 -16.07 -2.79 11.38
CA ALA A 331 -15.91 -1.75 12.38
C ALA A 331 -14.45 -1.60 12.83
N LYS A 332 -13.73 -2.71 13.04
CA LYS A 332 -12.29 -2.70 13.37
C LYS A 332 -11.45 -2.09 12.25
N ALA A 333 -11.71 -2.48 11.00
CA ALA A 333 -11.05 -1.94 9.82
C ALA A 333 -11.27 -0.44 9.68
N ASN A 334 -12.53 0.02 9.76
CA ASN A 334 -12.86 1.44 9.69
C ASN A 334 -12.23 2.22 10.84
N ARG A 335 -12.17 1.66 12.05
CA ARG A 335 -11.50 2.31 13.19
C ARG A 335 -10.03 2.61 12.92
N GLN A 336 -9.33 1.71 12.22
CA GLN A 336 -7.93 1.88 11.84
C GLN A 336 -7.75 2.80 10.63
N LEU A 337 -8.58 2.62 9.60
CA LEU A 337 -8.50 3.34 8.34
C LEU A 337 -9.02 4.78 8.42
N GLN A 338 -9.76 5.13 9.48
CA GLN A 338 -10.19 6.50 9.76
C GLN A 338 -9.30 7.22 10.77
N ASP A 339 -8.25 6.57 11.28
CA ASP A 339 -7.30 7.21 12.20
C ASP A 339 -6.22 7.97 11.38
N PRO A 340 -6.20 9.32 11.44
CA PRO A 340 -5.23 10.11 10.69
C PRO A 340 -3.78 9.74 11.01
N LEU A 341 -3.49 9.38 12.26
CA LEU A 341 -2.13 9.04 12.67
C LEU A 341 -1.71 7.69 12.10
N VAL A 342 -2.63 6.71 12.05
CA VAL A 342 -2.35 5.41 11.43
C VAL A 342 -1.98 5.59 9.95
N ILE A 343 -2.69 6.48 9.23
CA ILE A 343 -2.40 6.83 7.84
C ILE A 343 -1.04 7.53 7.70
N MET A 344 -0.83 8.64 8.43
CA MET A 344 0.40 9.45 8.32
C MET A 344 1.64 8.71 8.77
N THR A 345 1.49 7.83 9.76
CA THR A 345 2.59 6.97 10.23
C THR A 345 2.62 5.64 9.50
N GLY A 346 1.85 5.41 8.43
CA GLY A 346 1.85 4.18 7.64
C GLY A 346 1.72 2.88 8.46
N ASN A 347 1.10 2.93 9.63
CA ASN A 347 1.08 1.84 10.62
C ASN A 347 -0.21 1.02 10.54
N ILE A 348 -0.61 0.68 9.32
CA ILE A 348 -1.79 -0.15 9.09
C ILE A 348 -1.48 -1.57 9.60
N PRO A 349 -2.35 -2.16 10.44
CA PRO A 349 -2.14 -3.52 10.92
C PRO A 349 -2.00 -4.51 9.76
N THR A 350 -1.01 -5.41 9.85
CA THR A 350 -0.74 -6.42 8.82
C THR A 350 -1.96 -7.30 8.56
N TRP A 351 -2.65 -7.75 9.61
CA TRP A 351 -3.89 -8.53 9.50
C TRP A 351 -4.93 -7.87 8.58
N LEU A 352 -5.04 -6.55 8.58
CA LEU A 352 -6.03 -5.83 7.77
C LEU A 352 -5.63 -5.85 6.29
N ILE A 353 -4.34 -5.70 5.99
CA ILE A 353 -3.81 -5.79 4.63
C ILE A 353 -3.97 -7.22 4.10
N GLU A 354 -3.66 -8.21 4.93
CA GLU A 354 -3.75 -9.63 4.57
C GLU A 354 -5.20 -10.06 4.33
N LEU A 355 -6.14 -9.72 5.22
CA LEU A 355 -7.57 -9.97 5.01
C LEU A 355 -8.12 -9.21 3.81
N GLY A 356 -7.70 -7.96 3.59
CA GLY A 356 -8.12 -7.16 2.44
C GLY A 356 -7.70 -7.76 1.09
N LYS A 357 -6.58 -8.49 1.06
CA LYS A 357 -6.10 -9.21 -0.13
C LYS A 357 -6.74 -10.59 -0.28
N THR A 358 -6.83 -11.36 0.80
CA THR A 358 -7.22 -12.78 0.76
C THR A 358 -8.72 -13.02 0.89
N CYS A 359 -9.38 -12.20 1.71
CA CYS A 359 -10.80 -12.29 2.05
C CYS A 359 -11.52 -10.93 1.88
N PRO A 360 -11.42 -10.26 0.71
CA PRO A 360 -12.00 -8.93 0.50
C PRO A 360 -13.53 -8.89 0.68
N PHE A 361 -14.21 -10.04 0.58
CA PHE A 361 -15.66 -10.16 0.73
C PHE A 361 -16.14 -9.91 2.17
N PHE A 362 -15.26 -9.95 3.18
CA PHE A 362 -15.62 -9.57 4.55
C PHE A 362 -15.96 -8.09 4.70
N PHE A 363 -15.47 -7.25 3.78
CA PHE A 363 -15.59 -5.80 3.87
C PHE A 363 -16.55 -5.28 2.79
N PRO A 364 -17.39 -4.27 3.10
CA PRO A 364 -18.15 -3.55 2.08
C PRO A 364 -17.22 -2.78 1.13
N PHE A 365 -17.77 -2.32 0.01
CA PHE A 365 -17.01 -1.59 -1.02
C PHE A 365 -16.25 -0.39 -0.44
N ASP A 366 -16.90 0.44 0.36
CA ASP A 366 -16.29 1.67 0.90
C ASP A 366 -15.06 1.36 1.78
N THR A 367 -15.14 0.32 2.63
CA THR A 367 -14.01 -0.10 3.46
C THR A 367 -12.86 -0.65 2.61
N ARG A 368 -13.16 -1.44 1.57
CA ARG A 368 -12.13 -1.89 0.61
C ARG A 368 -11.49 -0.73 -0.14
N GLN A 369 -12.30 0.24 -0.54
CA GLN A 369 -11.84 1.43 -1.24
C GLN A 369 -10.92 2.26 -0.34
N MET A 370 -11.28 2.44 0.93
CA MET A 370 -10.43 3.16 1.89
C MET A 370 -9.12 2.40 2.16
N LEU A 371 -9.17 1.07 2.32
CA LEU A 371 -7.97 0.25 2.44
C LEU A 371 -7.06 0.38 1.21
N PHE A 372 -7.65 0.37 0.01
CA PHE A 372 -6.91 0.58 -1.24
C PHE A 372 -6.26 1.96 -1.28
N TYR A 373 -6.97 3.03 -0.92
CA TYR A 373 -6.39 4.37 -0.85
C TYR A 373 -5.19 4.43 0.11
N VAL A 374 -5.33 3.85 1.31
CA VAL A 374 -4.29 3.92 2.33
C VAL A 374 -3.07 3.03 2.01
N THR A 375 -3.25 1.94 1.27
CA THR A 375 -2.17 0.98 0.97
C THR A 375 -1.51 1.17 -0.40
N ALA A 376 -2.24 1.66 -1.40
CA ALA A 376 -1.74 1.80 -2.77
C ALA A 376 -1.29 3.23 -3.12
N PHE A 377 -1.70 4.23 -2.34
CA PHE A 377 -1.36 5.63 -2.59
C PHE A 377 -0.36 6.13 -1.56
N ASP A 378 0.28 7.26 -1.86
CA ASP A 378 1.04 7.98 -0.84
C ASP A 378 0.12 8.47 0.29
N ARG A 379 0.73 8.65 1.47
CA ARG A 379 0.04 9.01 2.71
C ARG A 379 -0.68 10.35 2.58
N ASP A 380 -0.15 11.26 1.77
CA ASP A 380 -0.74 12.58 1.58
C ASP A 380 -2.07 12.49 0.84
N ARG A 381 -2.12 11.69 -0.23
CA ARG A 381 -3.36 11.38 -0.96
C ARG A 381 -4.37 10.62 -0.11
N ALA A 382 -3.90 9.64 0.66
CA ALA A 382 -4.76 8.88 1.57
C ALA A 382 -5.37 9.80 2.65
N MET A 383 -4.57 10.70 3.22
CA MET A 383 -5.02 11.71 4.19
C MET A 383 -6.04 12.68 3.56
N GLN A 384 -5.75 13.20 2.37
CA GLN A 384 -6.68 14.08 1.68
C GLN A 384 -8.03 13.39 1.44
N ARG A 385 -8.03 12.11 1.04
CA ARG A 385 -9.26 11.32 0.89
C ARG A 385 -10.00 11.13 2.20
N LEU A 386 -9.30 10.90 3.31
CA LEU A 386 -9.92 10.81 4.62
C LEU A 386 -10.64 12.12 4.98
N LEU A 387 -9.98 13.26 4.79
CA LEU A 387 -10.52 14.59 5.08
C LEU A 387 -11.71 14.96 4.17
N ASP A 388 -11.65 14.61 2.89
CA ASP A 388 -12.74 14.84 1.93
C ASP A 388 -13.98 14.00 2.30
N THR A 389 -13.78 12.78 2.81
CA THR A 389 -14.88 11.86 3.20
C THR A 389 -15.44 12.18 4.58
N ASN A 390 -14.64 12.81 5.47
CA ASN A 390 -15.01 13.14 6.85
C ASN A 390 -14.76 14.63 7.13
N PRO A 391 -15.63 15.53 6.64
CA PRO A 391 -15.44 16.98 6.78
C PRO A 391 -15.44 17.47 8.23
N GLU A 392 -15.96 16.69 9.17
CA GLU A 392 -15.90 16.98 10.61
C GLU A 392 -14.46 16.98 11.16
N ILE A 393 -13.57 16.13 10.63
CA ILE A 393 -12.14 16.12 10.98
C ILE A 393 -11.47 17.43 10.53
N ASN A 394 -11.98 18.04 9.46
CA ASN A 394 -11.46 19.29 8.88
C ASN A 394 -11.94 20.55 9.62
N GLN A 395 -12.99 20.44 10.46
CA GLN A 395 -13.63 21.57 11.15
C GLN A 395 -13.03 21.90 12.52
N SER A 396 -11.93 21.28 12.95
CA SER A 396 -11.27 21.62 14.22
C SER A 396 -10.52 22.96 14.17
N ASP A 397 -11.27 24.07 14.12
CA ASP A 397 -11.11 25.45 14.64
C ASP A 397 -9.73 26.11 14.87
N SER A 398 -8.66 25.67 14.23
CA SER A 398 -7.44 26.49 14.14
C SER A 398 -6.89 26.43 12.73
N GLN A 399 -6.85 27.58 12.05
CA GLN A 399 -6.23 27.75 10.73
C GLN A 399 -4.77 27.26 10.69
N ASP A 400 -4.12 27.19 11.86
CA ASP A 400 -2.76 26.68 12.11
C ASP A 400 -2.68 25.15 12.22
N SER A 401 -3.82 24.45 12.28
CA SER A 401 -3.89 22.97 12.38
C SER A 401 -4.23 22.28 11.06
N ARG A 402 -4.13 22.98 9.91
CA ARG A 402 -4.32 22.33 8.61
C ARG A 402 -3.16 21.38 8.31
N VAL A 403 -3.25 20.18 8.88
CA VAL A 403 -2.37 19.01 8.62
C VAL A 403 -2.72 18.34 7.28
N ALA A 404 -3.51 19.00 6.42
CA ALA A 404 -3.83 18.50 5.10
C ALA A 404 -2.63 18.76 4.18
N PRO A 405 -1.92 17.71 3.71
CA PRO A 405 -0.82 17.89 2.80
C PRO A 405 -1.32 18.51 1.49
N ARG A 406 -0.64 19.57 1.06
CA ARG A 406 -0.98 20.27 -0.19
C ARG A 406 -0.29 19.56 -1.34
N LEU A 407 -1.03 18.68 -2.01
CA LEU A 407 -0.55 18.07 -3.25
C LEU A 407 -0.41 19.15 -4.32
N ASP A 408 0.77 19.19 -4.95
CA ASP A 408 1.01 20.03 -6.12
C ASP A 408 0.05 19.64 -7.26
N ARG A 409 -0.51 20.61 -7.98
CA ARG A 409 -1.51 20.39 -9.03
C ARG A 409 -0.94 20.86 -10.37
N LYS A 410 -0.85 19.94 -11.33
CA LYS A 410 -0.34 20.22 -12.67
C LYS A 410 -1.46 20.07 -13.69
N LYS A 411 -1.84 21.20 -14.30
CA LYS A 411 -2.84 21.24 -15.36
C LYS A 411 -2.20 20.99 -16.73
N ARG A 412 -2.86 20.19 -17.57
CA ARG A 412 -2.49 19.92 -18.96
C ARG A 412 -3.74 19.99 -19.84
N THR A 413 -3.63 20.70 -20.95
CA THR A 413 -4.68 20.73 -21.96
C THR A 413 -4.35 19.73 -23.05
N ILE A 414 -5.32 18.88 -23.43
CA ILE A 414 -5.15 17.78 -24.37
C ILE A 414 -6.21 17.86 -25.48
N ASN A 415 -5.82 17.57 -26.72
CA ASN A 415 -6.74 17.43 -27.85
C ASN A 415 -7.26 15.98 -27.96
N ARG A 416 -8.56 15.79 -28.21
CA ARG A 416 -9.17 14.46 -28.37
C ARG A 416 -8.64 13.70 -29.58
N GLU A 417 -8.27 14.39 -30.66
CA GLU A 417 -7.86 13.76 -31.92
C GLU A 417 -6.51 13.03 -31.78
N ASP A 418 -5.63 13.50 -30.88
CA ASP A 418 -4.32 12.92 -30.61
C ASP A 418 -4.19 12.39 -29.16
N LEU A 419 -5.31 12.00 -28.54
CA LEU A 419 -5.38 11.64 -27.11
C LEU A 419 -4.28 10.65 -26.69
N LEU A 420 -4.04 9.60 -27.48
CA LEU A 420 -3.08 8.56 -27.12
C LEU A 420 -1.64 9.07 -27.11
N LYS A 421 -1.22 9.82 -28.15
CA LYS A 421 0.13 10.41 -28.24
C LYS A 421 0.35 11.45 -27.14
N GLN A 422 -0.66 12.26 -26.87
CA GLN A 422 -0.57 13.28 -25.83
C GLN A 422 -0.58 12.67 -24.42
N ALA A 423 -1.37 11.61 -24.19
CA ALA A 423 -1.33 10.84 -22.95
C ALA A 423 0.04 10.19 -22.74
N GLU A 424 0.64 9.60 -23.79
CA GLU A 424 2.00 9.07 -23.72
C GLU A 424 3.01 10.14 -23.32
N SER A 425 3.00 11.31 -23.98
CA SER A 425 3.88 12.44 -23.64
C SER A 425 3.70 12.89 -22.19
N VAL A 426 2.46 13.05 -21.74
CA VAL A 426 2.16 13.46 -20.35
C VAL A 426 2.67 12.42 -19.35
N MET A 427 2.50 11.13 -19.64
CA MET A 427 3.02 10.04 -18.80
C MET A 427 4.55 9.97 -18.82
N GLN A 428 5.21 10.27 -19.94
CA GLN A 428 6.67 10.34 -20.02
C GLN A 428 7.23 11.52 -19.20
N ASP A 429 6.58 12.69 -19.28
CA ASP A 429 7.00 13.92 -18.60
C ASP A 429 6.68 13.91 -17.09
N LEU A 430 5.50 13.40 -16.73
CA LEU A 430 4.93 13.52 -15.39
C LEU A 430 4.73 12.19 -14.68
N GLY A 431 5.02 11.04 -15.30
CA GLY A 431 4.84 9.72 -14.69
C GLY A 431 5.70 9.48 -13.45
N SER A 432 6.83 10.17 -13.31
CA SER A 432 7.64 10.17 -12.08
C SER A 432 7.24 11.28 -11.09
N SER A 433 6.32 12.17 -11.45
CA SER A 433 5.86 13.27 -10.61
C SER A 433 4.79 12.78 -9.63
N ARG A 434 4.91 13.18 -8.35
CA ARG A 434 3.87 12.95 -7.34
C ARG A 434 2.75 14.01 -7.38
N ALA A 435 2.75 14.92 -8.36
CA ALA A 435 1.71 15.92 -8.52
C ALA A 435 0.35 15.30 -8.90
N MET A 436 -0.74 15.98 -8.56
CA MET A 436 -2.08 15.70 -9.05
C MET A 436 -2.20 16.25 -10.48
N LEU A 437 -2.55 15.39 -11.44
CA LEU A 437 -2.74 15.77 -12.83
C LEU A 437 -4.19 16.18 -13.08
N GLU A 438 -4.38 17.36 -13.66
CA GLU A 438 -5.69 17.84 -14.13
C GLU A 438 -5.65 17.96 -15.65
N ILE A 439 -6.43 17.12 -16.34
CA ILE A 439 -6.53 17.14 -17.80
C ILE A 439 -7.74 17.98 -18.20
N GLN A 440 -7.52 18.99 -19.03
CA GLN A 440 -8.55 19.77 -19.69
C GLN A 440 -8.58 19.39 -21.18
N TYR A 441 -9.76 19.14 -21.74
CA TYR A 441 -9.87 18.95 -23.19
C TYR A 441 -9.95 20.28 -23.91
N GLU A 442 -9.24 20.40 -25.03
CA GLU A 442 -9.39 21.55 -25.92
C GLU A 442 -10.85 21.73 -26.33
N ASN A 443 -11.34 22.96 -26.28
CA ASN A 443 -12.70 23.35 -26.66
C ASN A 443 -13.84 22.75 -25.82
N GLU A 444 -13.55 22.12 -24.68
CA GLU A 444 -14.57 21.67 -23.73
C GLU A 444 -14.51 22.48 -22.43
N VAL A 445 -15.68 22.99 -22.01
CA VAL A 445 -15.85 23.75 -20.76
C VAL A 445 -15.89 22.82 -19.54
N PHE A 446 -16.13 21.52 -19.77
CA PHE A 446 -16.22 20.51 -18.72
C PHE A 446 -14.89 19.77 -18.54
N ASN A 447 -14.36 19.80 -17.32
CA ASN A 447 -13.21 18.98 -16.94
C ASN A 447 -13.69 17.53 -16.77
N VAL A 448 -13.47 16.67 -17.78
CA VAL A 448 -13.71 15.24 -17.63
C VAL A 448 -12.45 14.59 -17.07
N LEU A 449 -12.49 14.26 -15.78
CA LEU A 449 -11.45 13.48 -15.09
C LEU A 449 -11.52 12.02 -15.55
N PHE A 450 -10.86 11.69 -16.66
CA PHE A 450 -10.79 10.32 -17.17
C PHE A 450 -9.34 9.90 -17.32
N PHE A 451 -8.90 8.93 -16.51
CA PHE A 451 -7.93 7.88 -16.89
C PHE A 451 -7.92 6.84 -15.76
N SER A 452 -8.84 5.87 -15.81
CA SER A 452 -8.80 4.69 -14.91
C SER A 452 -8.74 3.36 -15.68
N LEU A 453 -8.60 3.36 -17.01
CA LEU A 453 -8.86 2.15 -17.81
C LEU A 453 -7.82 1.76 -18.85
N LEU A 454 -6.71 2.48 -19.02
CA LEU A 454 -5.78 2.19 -20.13
C LEU A 454 -4.43 1.58 -19.75
N THR A 455 -4.12 1.47 -18.46
CA THR A 455 -2.90 0.81 -18.03
C THR A 455 -3.25 -0.15 -16.91
N GLY A 456 -3.32 -1.44 -17.20
CA GLY A 456 -3.46 -2.53 -16.21
C GLY A 456 -2.23 -2.67 -15.30
N THR A 457 -1.55 -1.56 -15.00
CA THR A 457 -0.41 -1.45 -14.12
C THR A 457 -0.70 -0.30 -13.16
N CYS A 458 -0.56 -0.55 -11.86
CA CYS A 458 -0.63 0.46 -10.82
C CYS A 458 0.47 1.52 -11.05
N VAL A 459 0.19 2.52 -11.88
CA VAL A 459 0.87 3.81 -11.78
C VAL A 459 0.18 4.54 -10.62
N PRO A 460 0.87 4.89 -9.52
CA PRO A 460 0.28 5.56 -8.35
C PRO A 460 -0.19 7.00 -8.63
N SER A 461 -0.27 7.41 -9.90
CA SER A 461 -0.86 8.65 -10.37
C SER A 461 -2.37 8.52 -10.40
N CYS A 462 -3.01 8.57 -9.23
CA CYS A 462 -4.46 8.54 -9.20
C CYS A 462 -5.10 9.88 -9.55
N ILE A 463 -6.08 9.77 -10.44
CA ILE A 463 -6.87 10.83 -11.01
C ILE A 463 -8.14 10.94 -10.17
N SER A 464 -8.34 12.10 -9.56
CA SER A 464 -9.46 12.32 -8.63
C SER A 464 -10.72 12.72 -9.39
N LEU A 465 -11.69 11.82 -9.57
CA LEU A 465 -13.03 12.16 -10.05
C LEU A 465 -13.73 13.09 -9.04
N LYS A 466 -13.98 14.35 -9.42
CA LYS A 466 -15.00 15.20 -8.82
C LYS A 466 -16.17 15.27 -9.81
N GLN A 467 -17.30 14.69 -9.45
CA GLN A 467 -18.60 15.15 -9.94
C GLN A 467 -18.93 16.40 -9.12
N ASN A 468 -19.13 17.52 -9.79
CA ASN A 468 -19.85 18.65 -9.20
C ASN A 468 -21.35 18.39 -9.28
#